data_AF-A0A7W8A956-F1
#
_entry.id   AF-A0A7W8A956-F1
#
_cell.length_a   1.000
_cell.length_b   1.000
_cell.length_c   1.000
_cell.angle_alpha   90.00
_cell.angle_beta   90.00
_cell.angle_gamma   90.00
#
_symmetry.space_group_name_H-M   'P 1'
#
loop_
_entity.id
_entity.type
_entity.pdbx_description
1 polymer ?
#
loop_
_entity_poly.entity_id
_entity_poly.type
_entity_poly.pdbx_seq_one_letter_code
_entity_poly.pdbx_strand_id
1 'polypeptide(L)'
;MTQTTLCVAPTCGGDGDPRQAADGLLICLPCSNRLRRDLGAAPALHRWLGEHVMPGTSGGDRVSGGRVEAPVPARLDVLCMINDGAVAYRGDDDDQVGPPSIPSTLKNWTWLICEHRGLVYPATAGVAELAAFLARHVEWAASREWIVDFMEEIGALRRAAHGLAPWTVHVQELVGPCPGCDLRALIRTAGEEWIECDATVGGCGGLWSLAYYNDHVSEILKGKAIS
;
A
#
# COMPACT_ATOMS: atom_id res chain seq x y z
N MET A 1 18.21 -13.52 -27.08
CA MET A 1 17.98 -14.36 -25.89
C MET A 1 17.41 -13.45 -24.83
N THR A 2 16.10 -13.56 -24.57
CA THR A 2 15.42 -12.81 -23.51
C THR A 2 15.76 -13.47 -22.18
N GLN A 3 16.51 -12.78 -21.33
CA GLN A 3 16.82 -13.27 -19.98
C GLN A 3 15.58 -13.08 -19.13
N THR A 4 14.83 -14.16 -18.91
CA THR A 4 13.73 -14.17 -17.95
C THR A 4 14.29 -13.90 -16.56
N THR A 5 13.95 -12.75 -15.99
CA THR A 5 14.41 -12.34 -14.66
C THR A 5 13.35 -12.73 -13.64
N LEU A 6 13.75 -13.34 -12.51
CA LEU A 6 12.84 -13.62 -11.41
C LEU A 6 12.48 -12.32 -10.68
N CYS A 7 11.24 -12.24 -10.21
CA CYS A 7 10.75 -11.08 -9.48
C CYS A 7 11.49 -10.91 -8.15
N VAL A 8 12.06 -9.72 -7.94
CA VAL A 8 12.82 -9.38 -6.71
C VAL A 8 11.94 -8.79 -5.60
N ALA A 9 10.65 -8.58 -5.86
CA ALA A 9 9.76 -7.94 -4.90
C ALA A 9 9.65 -8.74 -3.58
N PRO A 10 9.59 -8.06 -2.42
CA PRO A 10 9.42 -8.72 -1.14
C PRO A 10 8.17 -9.59 -1.13
N THR A 11 8.26 -10.80 -0.57
CA THR A 11 7.14 -11.76 -0.44
C THR A 11 6.51 -12.21 -1.77
N CYS A 12 7.18 -11.99 -2.91
CA CYS A 12 6.68 -12.49 -4.19
C CYS A 12 6.62 -14.02 -4.18
N GLY A 13 5.47 -14.59 -4.58
CA GLY A 13 5.26 -16.04 -4.57
C GLY A 13 4.72 -16.58 -3.24
N GLY A 14 4.67 -15.76 -2.18
CA GLY A 14 4.29 -16.23 -0.84
C GLY A 14 5.31 -17.26 -0.35
N ASP A 15 4.83 -18.48 -0.09
CA ASP A 15 5.67 -19.63 0.30
C ASP A 15 6.24 -20.39 -0.92
N GLY A 16 5.85 -20.02 -2.14
CA GLY A 16 6.33 -20.61 -3.39
C GLY A 16 7.47 -19.83 -4.05
N ASP A 17 7.91 -20.31 -5.21
CA ASP A 17 8.96 -19.65 -5.99
C ASP A 17 8.53 -18.24 -6.46
N PRO A 18 9.46 -17.27 -6.51
CA PRO A 18 9.19 -15.96 -7.09
C PRO A 18 8.68 -16.06 -8.53
N ARG A 19 7.68 -15.25 -8.86
CA ARG A 19 7.11 -15.18 -10.21
C ARG A 19 8.11 -14.59 -11.20
N GLN A 20 7.93 -14.86 -12.48
CA GLN A 20 8.75 -14.24 -13.53
C GLN A 20 8.37 -12.77 -13.74
N ALA A 21 9.38 -11.91 -13.89
CA ALA A 21 9.22 -10.55 -14.37
C ALA A 21 9.30 -10.52 -15.90
N ALA A 22 8.63 -9.54 -16.51
CA ALA A 22 8.74 -9.32 -17.96
C ALA A 22 10.14 -8.81 -18.32
N ASP A 23 10.53 -8.95 -19.59
CA ASP A 23 11.86 -8.54 -20.06
C ASP A 23 12.15 -7.07 -19.73
N GLY A 24 13.30 -6.82 -19.12
CA GLY A 24 13.74 -5.49 -18.71
C GLY A 24 13.09 -4.98 -17.40
N LEU A 25 12.21 -5.76 -16.77
CA LEU A 25 11.66 -5.46 -15.44
C LEU A 25 12.25 -6.37 -14.37
N LEU A 26 12.31 -5.87 -13.15
CA LEU A 26 12.80 -6.58 -11.97
C LEU A 26 11.65 -7.14 -11.13
N ILE A 27 10.42 -6.64 -11.30
CA ILE A 27 9.24 -7.11 -10.57
C ILE A 27 8.16 -7.61 -11.51
N CYS A 28 7.42 -8.64 -11.08
CA CYS A 28 6.32 -9.21 -11.85
C CYS A 28 5.11 -8.26 -11.90
N LEU A 29 4.19 -8.54 -12.83
CA LEU A 29 2.95 -7.76 -12.99
C LEU A 29 2.10 -7.71 -11.70
N PRO A 30 1.87 -8.83 -10.96
CA PRO A 30 1.18 -8.78 -9.67
C PRO A 30 1.85 -7.85 -8.64
N CYS A 31 3.19 -7.86 -8.55
CA CYS A 31 3.94 -6.99 -7.64
C CYS A 31 3.87 -5.52 -8.06
N SER A 32 3.88 -5.24 -9.37
CA SER A 32 3.63 -3.89 -9.90
C SER A 32 2.22 -3.39 -9.56
N ASN A 33 1.21 -4.27 -9.67
CA ASN A 33 -0.16 -3.96 -9.29
C ASN A 33 -0.29 -3.71 -7.78
N ARG A 34 0.43 -4.48 -6.95
CA ARG A 34 0.51 -4.24 -5.50
C ARG A 34 1.06 -2.85 -5.18
N LEU A 35 2.15 -2.44 -5.81
CA LEU A 35 2.69 -1.09 -5.65
C LEU A 35 1.69 -0.01 -6.10
N ARG A 36 0.99 -0.21 -7.23
CA ARG A 36 -0.06 0.70 -7.70
C ARG A 36 -1.24 0.79 -6.73
N ARG A 37 -1.67 -0.33 -6.14
CA ARG A 37 -2.69 -0.35 -5.07
C ARG A 37 -2.25 0.50 -3.90
N ASP A 38 -1.05 0.24 -3.37
CA ASP A 38 -0.59 0.90 -2.15
C ASP A 38 -0.44 2.41 -2.36
N LEU A 39 0.07 2.84 -3.53
CA LEU A 39 0.07 4.24 -3.94
C LEU A 39 -1.35 4.81 -4.08
N GLY A 40 -2.28 4.08 -4.71
CA GLY A 40 -3.67 4.51 -4.87
C GLY A 40 -4.43 4.64 -3.55
N ALA A 41 -4.08 3.84 -2.54
CA ALA A 41 -4.68 3.89 -1.21
C ALA A 41 -4.16 5.05 -0.36
N ALA A 42 -2.92 5.51 -0.58
CA ALA A 42 -2.26 6.51 0.25
C ALA A 42 -3.09 7.80 0.51
N PRO A 43 -3.80 8.40 -0.47
CA PRO A 43 -4.60 9.60 -0.21
C PRO A 43 -5.83 9.35 0.66
N ALA A 44 -6.44 8.17 0.55
CA ALA A 44 -7.56 7.78 1.41
C ALA A 44 -7.08 7.50 2.83
N LEU A 45 -5.98 6.75 2.98
CA LEU A 45 -5.31 6.50 4.26
C LEU A 45 -4.96 7.83 4.96
N HIS A 46 -4.35 8.77 4.25
CA HIS A 46 -3.94 10.07 4.78
C HIS A 46 -5.12 10.89 5.32
N ARG A 47 -6.22 11.00 4.55
CA ARG A 47 -7.43 11.71 4.99
C ARG A 47 -8.07 11.05 6.21
N TRP A 48 -8.22 9.73 6.16
CA TRP A 48 -8.86 8.96 7.22
C TRP A 48 -8.04 9.04 8.53
N LEU A 49 -6.72 8.98 8.46
CA LEU A 49 -5.86 9.20 9.62
C LEU A 49 -6.04 10.62 10.19
N GLY A 50 -6.21 11.63 9.33
CA GLY A 50 -6.53 13.00 9.74
C GLY A 50 -7.82 13.13 10.56
N GLU A 51 -8.82 12.28 10.30
CA GLU A 51 -10.06 12.22 11.08
C GLU A 51 -9.87 11.56 12.46
N HIS A 52 -8.76 10.84 12.68
CA HIS A 52 -8.47 10.06 13.89
C HIS A 52 -7.32 10.65 14.73
N VAL A 53 -7.00 11.94 14.55
CA VAL A 53 -5.95 12.65 15.31
C VAL A 53 -6.29 12.78 16.80
N MET A 54 -7.57 13.00 17.11
CA MET A 54 -8.05 13.11 18.49
C MET A 54 -8.29 11.72 19.07
N PRO A 55 -7.75 11.39 20.26
CA PRO A 55 -8.19 10.20 20.99
C PRO A 55 -9.68 10.36 21.27
N GLY A 56 -10.48 9.33 20.95
CA GLY A 56 -11.78 9.18 21.58
C GLY A 56 -11.57 9.21 23.09
N THR A 57 -12.44 9.90 23.82
CA THR A 57 -12.41 10.01 25.28
C THR A 57 -12.63 8.63 25.92
N SER A 58 -11.65 7.73 25.88
CA SER A 58 -11.63 6.54 26.70
C SER A 58 -11.11 6.95 28.07
N GLY A 59 -12.02 7.02 29.05
CA GLY A 59 -11.70 7.31 30.44
C GLY A 59 -10.66 6.33 30.98
N GLY A 60 -9.42 6.80 31.11
CA GLY A 60 -8.36 6.07 31.79
C GLY A 60 -8.51 6.22 33.30
N ASP A 61 -8.44 5.08 34.00
CA ASP A 61 -8.50 5.00 35.45
C ASP A 61 -7.37 5.81 36.10
N ARG A 62 -7.69 6.52 37.18
CA ARG A 62 -6.76 7.46 37.83
C ARG A 62 -5.76 6.70 38.70
N VAL A 63 -4.50 6.63 38.27
CA VAL A 63 -3.40 6.20 39.14
C VAL A 63 -2.78 7.42 39.82
N SER A 64 -2.93 7.51 41.13
CA SER A 64 -2.37 8.59 41.95
C SER A 64 -0.89 8.37 42.24
N GLY A 65 -0.04 9.37 41.95
CA GLY A 65 1.31 9.47 42.52
C GLY A 65 2.42 9.52 41.49
N GLY A 66 2.63 10.70 40.90
CA GLY A 66 3.76 10.99 40.02
C GLY A 66 3.48 12.28 39.29
N ARG A 67 4.50 13.09 39.01
CA ARG A 67 4.37 14.30 38.20
C ARG A 67 4.10 13.85 36.76
N VAL A 68 2.87 13.43 36.50
CA VAL A 68 2.41 12.95 35.19
C VAL A 68 2.32 14.16 34.28
N GLU A 69 3.29 14.26 33.38
CA GLU A 69 3.19 15.10 32.20
C GLU A 69 1.84 14.76 31.54
N ALA A 70 0.97 15.76 31.39
CA ALA A 70 -0.39 15.53 30.93
C ALA A 70 -0.33 14.74 29.61
N PRO A 71 -1.05 13.61 29.47
CA PRO A 71 -0.99 12.82 28.25
C PRO A 71 -1.31 13.71 27.07
N VAL A 72 -0.45 13.66 26.05
CA VAL A 72 -0.58 14.49 24.86
C VAL A 72 -2.00 14.30 24.31
N PRO A 73 -2.77 15.38 24.11
CA PRO A 73 -4.18 15.29 23.76
C PRO A 73 -4.42 14.75 22.33
N ALA A 74 -3.36 14.37 21.62
CA ALA A 74 -3.37 13.88 20.26
C ALA A 74 -2.56 12.60 20.14
N ARG A 75 -2.98 11.77 19.18
CA ARG A 75 -2.28 10.54 18.81
C ARG A 75 -0.99 10.85 18.04
N LEU A 76 0.14 10.82 18.74
CA LEU A 76 1.45 11.16 18.19
C LEU A 76 1.84 10.29 16.98
N ASP A 77 1.49 9.01 17.00
CA ASP A 77 1.67 8.08 15.90
C ASP A 77 0.92 8.51 14.63
N VAL A 78 -0.35 8.92 14.78
CA VAL A 78 -1.16 9.46 13.68
C VAL A 78 -0.56 10.77 13.16
N LEU A 79 -0.15 11.66 14.06
CA LEU A 79 0.51 12.92 13.69
C LEU A 79 1.83 12.69 12.94
N CYS A 80 2.61 11.67 13.30
CA CYS A 80 3.82 11.30 12.57
C CYS A 80 3.51 10.86 11.14
N MET A 81 2.43 10.11 10.94
CA MET A 81 2.06 9.64 9.59
C MET A 81 1.52 10.74 8.68
N ILE A 82 0.76 11.69 9.20
CA ILE A 82 0.02 12.65 8.35
C ILE A 82 0.79 13.96 8.07
N ASN A 83 1.79 14.30 8.88
CA ASN A 83 2.53 15.55 8.73
C ASN A 83 3.81 15.38 7.92
N ASP A 84 4.04 16.33 7.02
CA ASP A 84 5.28 16.43 6.26
C ASP A 84 6.46 16.81 7.16
N GLY A 85 7.63 16.24 6.89
CA GLY A 85 8.83 16.43 7.70
C GLY A 85 8.76 15.80 9.10
N ALA A 86 7.68 15.07 9.43
CA ALA A 86 7.62 14.33 10.67
C ALA A 86 8.68 13.22 10.65
N VAL A 87 9.55 13.26 11.65
CA VAL A 87 10.51 12.20 11.94
C VAL A 87 9.85 11.27 12.94
N ALA A 88 9.99 9.96 12.77
CA ALA A 88 9.56 9.03 13.81
C ALA A 88 10.24 9.42 15.13
N TYR A 89 9.47 9.43 16.22
CA TYR A 89 10.00 9.87 17.50
C TYR A 89 11.04 8.85 18.01
N ARG A 90 11.97 9.28 18.86
CA ARG A 90 12.93 8.34 19.46
C ARG A 90 12.34 7.81 20.76
N GLY A 91 12.42 6.50 20.96
CA GLY A 91 12.18 5.92 22.28
C GLY A 91 13.33 6.24 23.24
N ASP A 92 13.15 5.94 24.52
CA ASP A 92 14.19 6.11 25.56
C ASP A 92 15.48 5.33 25.25
N ASP A 93 15.40 4.32 24.38
CA ASP A 93 16.52 3.44 23.98
C ASP A 93 17.24 3.88 22.67
N ASP A 94 17.04 5.12 22.20
CA ASP A 94 17.61 5.70 20.95
C ASP A 94 17.24 4.96 19.63
N ASP A 95 16.42 3.91 19.72
CA ASP A 95 15.74 3.33 18.57
C ASP A 95 14.69 4.30 18.03
N GLN A 96 14.64 4.45 16.71
CA GLN A 96 13.62 5.21 16.02
C GLN A 96 12.27 4.50 16.16
N VAL A 97 11.38 5.03 17.01
CA VAL A 97 10.06 4.48 17.32
C VAL A 97 9.00 5.37 16.68
N GLY A 98 8.40 4.91 15.60
CA GLY A 98 7.24 5.59 15.04
C GLY A 98 7.01 5.25 13.58
N PRO A 99 5.77 5.44 13.10
CA PRO A 99 5.42 5.10 11.73
C PRO A 99 6.03 6.11 10.74
N PRO A 100 6.31 5.70 9.50
CA PRO A 100 6.76 6.61 8.45
C PRO A 100 5.70 7.66 8.07
N SER A 101 6.15 8.86 7.71
CA SER A 101 5.31 9.95 7.23
C SER A 101 4.87 9.73 5.78
N ILE A 102 3.56 9.70 5.52
CA ILE A 102 3.01 9.54 4.16
C ILE A 102 3.48 10.68 3.24
N PRO A 103 3.33 11.97 3.57
CA PRO A 103 3.82 13.04 2.71
C PRO A 103 5.33 12.97 2.44
N SER A 104 6.15 12.75 3.48
CA SER A 104 7.61 12.73 3.35
C SER A 104 8.08 11.59 2.44
N THR A 105 7.56 10.37 2.64
CA THR A 105 7.89 9.21 1.81
C THR A 105 7.50 9.46 0.35
N LEU A 106 6.29 9.95 0.08
CA LEU A 106 5.86 10.24 -1.30
C LEU A 106 6.71 11.33 -1.96
N LYS A 107 7.09 12.36 -1.20
CA LYS A 107 7.97 13.44 -1.70
C LYS A 107 9.36 12.93 -2.04
N ASN A 108 9.97 12.10 -1.18
CA ASN A 108 11.29 11.54 -1.41
C ASN A 108 11.33 10.69 -2.68
N TRP A 109 10.38 9.76 -2.84
CA TRP A 109 10.28 8.95 -4.06
C TRP A 109 9.98 9.79 -5.30
N THR A 110 9.12 10.81 -5.18
CA THR A 110 8.82 11.70 -6.31
C THR A 110 10.06 12.47 -6.73
N TRP A 111 10.84 12.98 -5.78
CA TRP A 111 12.09 13.67 -6.03
C TRP A 111 13.11 12.76 -6.72
N LEU A 112 13.33 11.55 -6.21
CA LEU A 112 14.25 10.57 -6.80
C LEU A 112 13.86 10.22 -8.24
N ILE A 113 12.58 9.97 -8.51
CA ILE A 113 12.10 9.71 -9.88
C ILE A 113 12.33 10.93 -10.78
N CYS A 114 12.06 12.14 -10.28
CA CYS A 114 12.29 13.36 -11.06
C CYS A 114 13.76 13.56 -11.39
N GLU A 115 14.66 13.34 -10.43
CA GLU A 115 16.11 13.43 -10.61
C GLU A 115 16.60 12.45 -11.68
N HIS A 116 16.29 11.15 -11.54
CA HIS A 116 16.73 10.14 -12.49
C HIS A 116 16.13 10.28 -13.89
N ARG A 117 14.96 10.90 -14.01
CA ARG A 117 14.27 11.10 -15.30
C ARG A 117 14.47 12.48 -15.91
N GLY A 118 15.12 13.40 -15.21
CA GLY A 118 15.21 14.81 -15.63
C GLY A 118 13.85 15.50 -15.72
N LEU A 119 12.90 15.15 -14.84
CA LEU A 119 11.58 15.76 -14.77
C LEU A 119 11.57 16.92 -13.77
N VAL A 120 10.62 17.83 -13.93
CA VAL A 120 10.39 18.92 -12.98
C VAL A 120 9.69 18.36 -11.74
N TYR A 121 10.29 18.57 -10.57
CA TYR A 121 9.70 18.18 -9.29
C TYR A 121 8.46 19.04 -8.96
N PRO A 122 7.29 18.43 -8.69
CA PRO A 122 6.07 19.17 -8.37
C PRO A 122 6.07 19.61 -6.89
N ALA A 123 6.83 20.67 -6.58
CA ALA A 123 7.11 21.09 -5.21
C ALA A 123 5.88 21.45 -4.35
N THR A 124 4.78 21.88 -4.98
CA THR A 124 3.54 22.26 -4.29
C THR A 124 2.49 21.16 -4.29
N ALA A 125 2.81 19.97 -4.82
CA ALA A 125 1.84 18.89 -4.94
C ALA A 125 1.47 18.29 -3.57
N GLY A 126 0.18 18.04 -3.39
CA GLY A 126 -0.35 17.32 -2.22
C GLY A 126 -0.18 15.81 -2.32
N VAL A 127 -0.52 15.08 -1.25
CA VAL A 127 -0.43 13.61 -1.16
C VAL A 127 -1.10 12.91 -2.35
N ALA A 128 -2.30 13.36 -2.74
CA ALA A 128 -3.03 12.77 -3.87
C ALA A 128 -2.29 12.92 -5.21
N GLU A 129 -1.74 14.10 -5.46
CA GLU A 129 -1.03 14.41 -6.71
C GLU A 129 0.31 13.68 -6.79
N LEU A 130 1.05 13.60 -5.68
CA LEU A 130 2.30 12.85 -5.58
C LEU A 130 2.06 11.35 -5.75
N ALA A 131 1.05 10.78 -5.08
CA ALA A 131 0.69 9.37 -5.23
C ALA A 131 0.29 9.04 -6.68
N ALA A 132 -0.52 9.89 -7.32
CA ALA A 132 -0.89 9.73 -8.72
C ALA A 132 0.32 9.88 -9.66
N PHE A 133 1.25 10.79 -9.37
CA PHE A 133 2.50 10.93 -10.10
C PHE A 133 3.31 9.63 -10.04
N LEU A 134 3.60 9.13 -8.84
CA LEU A 134 4.34 7.89 -8.62
C LEU A 134 3.66 6.70 -9.31
N ALA A 135 2.34 6.58 -9.22
CA ALA A 135 1.58 5.50 -9.85
C ALA A 135 1.76 5.47 -11.38
N ARG A 136 1.88 6.62 -12.05
CA ARG A 136 2.16 6.70 -13.50
C ARG A 136 3.59 6.25 -13.84
N HIS A 137 4.51 6.32 -12.88
CA HIS A 137 5.92 5.99 -13.07
C HIS A 137 6.30 4.60 -12.56
N VAL A 138 5.36 3.80 -12.03
CA VAL A 138 5.63 2.44 -11.52
C VAL A 138 6.31 1.53 -12.54
N GLU A 139 5.86 1.53 -13.80
CA GLU A 139 6.47 0.68 -14.83
C GLU A 139 7.92 1.06 -15.11
N TRP A 140 8.23 2.35 -15.11
CA TRP A 140 9.61 2.83 -15.27
C TRP A 140 10.46 2.52 -14.03
N ALA A 141 9.88 2.62 -12.83
CA ALA A 141 10.55 2.27 -11.59
C ALA A 141 10.81 0.76 -11.49
N ALA A 142 9.92 -0.07 -12.06
CA ALA A 142 10.04 -1.52 -12.06
C ALA A 142 11.29 -2.05 -12.78
N SER A 143 11.97 -1.23 -13.58
CA SER A 143 13.25 -1.55 -14.21
C SER A 143 14.49 -1.06 -13.44
N ARG A 144 14.31 -0.57 -12.20
CA ARG A 144 15.37 0.10 -11.42
C ARG A 144 15.74 -0.72 -10.20
N GLU A 145 17.02 -0.80 -9.88
CA GLU A 145 17.54 -1.63 -8.79
C GLU A 145 16.94 -1.32 -7.42
N TRP A 146 16.59 -0.05 -7.18
CA TRP A 146 15.95 0.44 -5.95
C TRP A 146 14.44 0.14 -5.86
N ILE A 147 13.86 -0.61 -6.80
CA ILE A 147 12.42 -0.92 -6.79
C ILE A 147 11.98 -1.65 -5.51
N VAL A 148 12.86 -2.46 -4.92
CA VAL A 148 12.57 -3.20 -3.68
C VAL A 148 12.32 -2.21 -2.55
N ASP A 149 13.25 -1.28 -2.32
CA ASP A 149 13.14 -0.24 -1.30
C ASP A 149 11.87 0.59 -1.50
N PHE A 150 11.56 0.93 -2.74
CA PHE A 150 10.34 1.67 -3.07
C PHE A 150 9.08 0.91 -2.69
N MET A 151 9.02 -0.39 -3.02
CA MET A 151 7.90 -1.24 -2.63
C MET A 151 7.80 -1.42 -1.12
N GLU A 152 8.93 -1.58 -0.43
CA GLU A 152 8.96 -1.79 1.02
C GLU A 152 8.46 -0.56 1.78
N GLU A 153 8.95 0.63 1.43
CA GLU A 153 8.55 1.88 2.06
C GLU A 153 7.08 2.20 1.81
N ILE A 154 6.60 2.08 0.57
CA ILE A 154 5.20 2.34 0.25
C ILE A 154 4.27 1.30 0.92
N GLY A 155 4.67 0.03 0.92
CA GLY A 155 3.95 -1.02 1.65
C GLY A 155 3.94 -0.78 3.17
N ALA A 156 5.02 -0.20 3.72
CA ALA A 156 5.12 0.14 5.13
C ALA A 156 4.14 1.25 5.52
N LEU A 157 3.93 2.26 4.66
CA LEU A 157 2.90 3.28 4.87
C LEU A 157 1.52 2.64 5.07
N ARG A 158 1.13 1.72 4.17
CA ARG A 158 -0.17 1.04 4.25
C ARG A 158 -0.28 0.19 5.51
N ARG A 159 0.73 -0.63 5.82
CA ARG A 159 0.73 -1.48 7.03
C ARG A 159 0.62 -0.66 8.31
N ALA A 160 1.41 0.42 8.42
CA ALA A 160 1.36 1.32 9.56
C ALA A 160 -0.03 1.97 9.70
N ALA A 161 -0.58 2.53 8.62
CA ALA A 161 -1.89 3.19 8.64
C ALA A 161 -3.02 2.22 9.06
N HIS A 162 -2.95 0.96 8.64
CA HIS A 162 -3.91 -0.07 9.07
C HIS A 162 -3.77 -0.48 10.53
N GLY A 163 -2.55 -0.46 11.07
CA GLY A 163 -2.32 -0.72 12.50
C GLY A 163 -2.80 0.40 13.41
N LEU A 164 -2.86 1.64 12.92
CA LEU A 164 -3.15 2.78 13.77
C LEU A 164 -4.63 2.96 14.10
N ALA A 165 -5.57 2.69 13.21
CA ALA A 165 -6.98 2.88 13.57
C ALA A 165 -7.87 1.75 13.02
N PRO A 166 -9.11 1.62 13.51
CA PRO A 166 -9.97 0.50 13.15
C PRO A 166 -10.39 0.58 11.68
N TRP A 167 -9.76 -0.22 10.82
CA TRP A 167 -10.26 -0.47 9.47
C TRP A 167 -11.28 -1.60 9.56
N THR A 168 -12.55 -1.29 9.34
CA THR A 168 -13.54 -2.35 9.17
C THR A 168 -13.28 -3.03 7.84
N VAL A 169 -12.59 -4.18 7.87
CA VAL A 169 -12.44 -5.06 6.71
C VAL A 169 -13.83 -5.64 6.40
N HIS A 170 -14.61 -4.94 5.58
CA HIS A 170 -15.72 -5.60 4.89
C HIS A 170 -15.12 -6.42 3.77
N VAL A 171 -15.06 -7.73 3.97
CA VAL A 171 -14.81 -8.69 2.91
C VAL A 171 -16.07 -8.74 2.05
N GLN A 172 -15.99 -8.21 0.84
CA GLN A 172 -17.06 -8.37 -0.13
C GLN A 172 -16.93 -9.74 -0.81
N GLU A 173 -17.97 -10.56 -0.77
CA GLU A 173 -18.04 -11.78 -1.60
C GLU A 173 -18.09 -11.38 -3.09
N LEU A 174 -17.19 -11.96 -3.88
CA LEU A 174 -17.08 -11.70 -5.31
C LEU A 174 -17.65 -12.88 -6.11
N VAL A 175 -18.35 -12.57 -7.21
CA VAL A 175 -19.22 -13.53 -7.92
C VAL A 175 -18.43 -14.58 -8.72
N GLY A 176 -17.40 -14.13 -9.45
CA GLY A 176 -16.55 -14.96 -10.30
C GLY A 176 -15.21 -15.38 -9.67
N PRO A 177 -14.54 -16.38 -10.25
CA PRO A 177 -13.25 -16.87 -9.75
C PRO A 177 -12.10 -15.88 -10.01
N CYS A 178 -10.93 -16.16 -9.44
CA CYS A 178 -9.71 -15.41 -9.72
C CYS A 178 -9.29 -15.53 -11.19
N PRO A 179 -9.08 -14.42 -11.92
CA PRO A 179 -8.59 -14.44 -13.31
C PRO A 179 -7.24 -15.14 -13.50
N GLY A 180 -6.44 -15.28 -12.44
CA GLY A 180 -5.09 -15.85 -12.52
C GLY A 180 -4.99 -17.33 -12.14
N CYS A 181 -5.95 -17.89 -11.40
CA CYS A 181 -5.86 -19.28 -10.93
C CYS A 181 -7.21 -20.02 -10.81
N ASP A 182 -8.30 -19.39 -11.22
CA ASP A 182 -9.67 -19.90 -11.16
C ASP A 182 -10.21 -20.26 -9.76
N LEU A 183 -9.45 -19.99 -8.69
CA LEU A 183 -9.89 -20.20 -7.31
C LEU A 183 -10.80 -19.08 -6.83
N ARG A 184 -11.73 -19.41 -5.91
CA ARG A 184 -12.62 -18.46 -5.22
C ARG A 184 -11.98 -17.93 -3.93
N ALA A 185 -10.72 -17.51 -4.03
CA ALA A 185 -9.94 -16.94 -2.94
C ALA A 185 -9.85 -15.41 -3.05
N LEU A 186 -10.80 -14.76 -3.73
CA LEU A 186 -10.75 -13.31 -3.94
C LEU A 186 -11.30 -12.56 -2.73
N ILE A 187 -10.52 -11.63 -2.22
CA ILE A 187 -10.90 -10.71 -1.16
C ILE A 187 -10.78 -9.27 -1.66
N ARG A 188 -11.66 -8.43 -1.12
CA ARG A 188 -11.59 -6.97 -1.31
C ARG A 188 -11.74 -6.33 0.06
N THR A 189 -10.77 -5.52 0.45
CA THR A 189 -10.87 -4.70 1.66
C THR A 189 -11.78 -3.51 1.39
N ALA A 190 -12.67 -3.20 2.33
CA ALA A 190 -13.58 -2.05 2.21
C ALA A 190 -12.83 -0.75 1.90
N GLY A 191 -13.32 0.00 0.92
CA GLY A 191 -12.70 1.26 0.50
C GLY A 191 -11.50 1.11 -0.45
N GLU A 192 -11.01 -0.10 -0.71
CA GLU A 192 -9.97 -0.35 -1.72
C GLU A 192 -10.59 -0.63 -3.10
N GLU A 193 -9.91 -0.20 -4.16
CA GLU A 193 -10.30 -0.43 -5.57
C GLU A 193 -9.71 -1.72 -6.15
N TRP A 194 -8.88 -2.41 -5.37
CA TRP A 194 -8.17 -3.61 -5.79
C TRP A 194 -8.73 -4.85 -5.11
N ILE A 195 -8.70 -5.93 -5.87
CA ILE A 195 -9.13 -7.26 -5.47
C ILE A 195 -7.87 -8.12 -5.40
N GLU A 196 -7.62 -8.75 -4.25
CA GLU A 196 -6.50 -9.64 -4.04
C GLU A 196 -6.98 -11.10 -4.03
N CYS A 197 -6.24 -11.98 -4.70
CA CYS A 197 -6.41 -13.42 -4.53
C CYS A 197 -5.58 -13.87 -3.34
N ASP A 198 -6.22 -14.13 -2.22
CA ASP A 198 -5.59 -14.38 -0.93
C ASP A 198 -4.75 -15.66 -0.97
N ALA A 199 -3.43 -15.49 -0.91
CA ALA A 199 -2.47 -16.58 -0.90
C ALA A 199 -2.54 -17.43 0.37
N THR A 200 -3.02 -16.89 1.49
CA THR A 200 -3.10 -17.60 2.78
C THR A 200 -4.13 -18.72 2.77
N VAL A 201 -5.13 -18.62 1.88
CA VAL A 201 -6.15 -19.66 1.66
C VAL A 201 -5.93 -20.43 0.34
N GLY A 202 -4.69 -20.42 -0.18
CA GLY A 202 -4.30 -21.15 -1.39
C GLY A 202 -4.53 -20.39 -2.70
N GLY A 203 -4.89 -19.10 -2.64
CA GLY A 203 -4.98 -18.23 -3.81
C GLY A 203 -3.61 -17.93 -4.45
N CYS A 204 -3.63 -17.34 -5.64
CA CYS A 204 -2.39 -17.10 -6.39
C CYS A 204 -1.66 -15.82 -6.00
N GLY A 205 -2.12 -15.03 -5.03
CA GLY A 205 -1.55 -13.72 -4.69
C GLY A 205 -1.72 -12.66 -5.79
N GLY A 206 -2.55 -12.94 -6.80
CA GLY A 206 -2.83 -12.03 -7.90
C GLY A 206 -3.60 -10.80 -7.42
N LEU A 207 -3.37 -9.66 -8.07
CA LEU A 207 -4.02 -8.40 -7.75
C LEU A 207 -4.65 -7.78 -8.99
N TRP A 208 -5.93 -7.47 -8.91
CA TRP A 208 -6.75 -7.02 -10.03
C TRP A 208 -7.49 -5.73 -9.67
N SER A 209 -7.60 -4.80 -10.62
CA SER A 209 -8.49 -3.66 -10.42
C SER A 209 -9.94 -4.13 -10.47
N LEU A 210 -10.85 -3.43 -9.78
CA LEU A 210 -12.28 -3.73 -9.82
C LEU A 210 -12.83 -3.69 -11.26
N ALA A 211 -12.36 -2.75 -12.08
CA ALA A 211 -12.75 -2.65 -13.49
C ALA A 211 -12.36 -3.91 -14.28
N TYR A 212 -11.09 -4.33 -14.20
CA TYR A 212 -10.62 -5.54 -14.89
C TYR A 212 -11.38 -6.79 -14.45
N TYR A 213 -11.62 -6.92 -13.14
CA TYR A 213 -12.38 -8.05 -12.61
C TYR A 213 -13.83 -8.06 -13.11
N ASN A 214 -14.50 -6.91 -13.14
CA ASN A 214 -15.86 -6.81 -13.64
C ASN A 214 -15.96 -7.16 -15.13
N ASP A 215 -14.96 -6.78 -15.94
CA ASP A 215 -14.88 -7.16 -17.33
C ASP A 215 -14.73 -8.69 -17.48
N HIS A 216 -13.80 -9.29 -16.74
CA HIS A 216 -13.60 -10.74 -16.71
C HIS A 216 -14.88 -11.52 -16.30
N VAL A 217 -15.56 -11.08 -15.24
CA VAL A 217 -16.83 -11.70 -14.81
C VAL A 217 -17.90 -11.57 -15.89
N SER A 218 -17.97 -10.41 -16.56
CA SER A 218 -18.93 -10.17 -17.64
C SER A 218 -18.70 -11.11 -18.82
N GLU A 219 -17.45 -11.42 -19.16
CA GLU A 219 -17.12 -12.40 -20.19
C GLU A 219 -17.54 -13.82 -19.81
N ILE A 220 -17.30 -14.25 -18.56
CA ILE A 220 -17.72 -15.56 -18.07
C ILE A 220 -19.25 -15.70 -18.12
N LEU A 221 -19.98 -14.68 -17.66
CA LEU A 221 -21.44 -14.70 -17.64
C LEU A 221 -22.04 -14.73 -19.06
N LYS A 222 -21.44 -14.01 -20.00
CA LYS A 222 -21.83 -14.05 -21.43
C LYS A 222 -21.56 -15.43 -22.04
N GLY A 223 -20.42 -16.05 -21.71
CA GLY A 223 -20.08 -17.39 -22.19
C GLY A 223 -21.03 -18.48 -21.68
N LYS A 224 -21.52 -18.37 -20.44
CA LYS A 224 -22.52 -19.29 -19.85
C LYS A 224 -23.94 -19.14 -20.40
N ALA A 225 -24.29 -18.01 -21.01
CA ALA A 225 -25.63 -17.76 -21.53
C ALA A 225 -25.85 -18.34 -22.95
N ILE A 226 -24.79 -18.82 -23.61
CA ILE A 226 -24.79 -19.31 -24.99
C ILE A 226 -24.59 -20.84 -25.06
N SER A 227 -24.30 -21.48 -23.92
CA SER A 227 -24.19 -22.93 -23.74
C SER A 227 -25.44 -23.53 -23.11
#